data_AF-A0A931IZ94-F1
#
_entry.id   AF-A0A931IZ94-F1
#
_cell.length_a   1.000
_cell.length_b   1.000
_cell.length_c   1.000
_cell.angle_alpha   90.00
_cell.angle_beta   90.00
_cell.angle_gamma   90.00
#
_symmetry.space_group_name_H-M   'P 1'
#
loop_
_entity.id
_entity.type
_entity.pdbx_description
1 polymer ?
#
loop_
_entity_poly.entity_id
_entity_poly.type
_entity_poly.pdbx_seq_one_letter_code
_entity_poly.pdbx_strand_id
1 'polypeptide(L)'
;MKLVKRAIALASLLALSTGALAGNSVSNNVPSGAVLFSDDSAERWIDVNDNGVLDIGDKLRGILTINQISGGGPATLIGGNTGNNELTGIFQTVVTNMVAAGTGKFDYTFAADAAFAAEFGLAAGTVGAFFDDSANNFAREGCGTYGACEATATGGALWASFGLSGGFWTAAGAAANPGLGAVLPLGTPLGTFGIGMNFVVNNTGYQWNKVNCFDTTTFTMYQVDFCGQGGILASGRNADNNPGLPGMQSTNTPYELFDNVDFTANRVPEPTSLVLTGMALLGLGAAARRSKKQ
;
A
#
# COMPACT_ATOMS: atom_id res chain seq x y z
N MET A 1 78.76 -8.62 -1.80
CA MET A 1 77.36 -9.02 -1.52
C MET A 1 76.44 -7.91 -2.02
N LYS A 2 75.61 -8.20 -3.04
CA LYS A 2 74.60 -7.27 -3.58
C LYS A 2 73.26 -7.60 -2.92
N LEU A 3 72.70 -6.66 -2.16
CA LEU A 3 71.36 -6.77 -1.57
C LEU A 3 70.34 -6.11 -2.52
N VAL A 4 69.57 -6.96 -3.20
CA VAL A 4 68.47 -6.59 -4.08
C VAL A 4 67.30 -6.11 -3.22
N LYS A 5 66.96 -4.81 -3.28
CA LYS A 5 65.75 -4.27 -2.65
C LYS A 5 64.57 -4.49 -3.58
N ARG A 6 63.64 -5.36 -3.19
CA ARG A 6 62.34 -5.56 -3.84
C ARG A 6 61.28 -4.72 -3.12
N ALA A 7 60.56 -3.95 -3.94
CA ALA A 7 59.17 -3.47 -3.89
C ALA A 7 58.41 -3.45 -2.55
N ILE A 8 57.77 -2.30 -2.28
CA ILE A 8 56.36 -2.24 -1.88
C ILE A 8 55.74 -1.02 -2.60
N ALA A 9 54.95 -1.27 -3.64
CA ALA A 9 54.07 -0.27 -4.23
C ALA A 9 52.72 -0.37 -3.51
N LEU A 10 52.38 0.65 -2.72
CA LEU A 10 51.10 0.75 -2.03
C LEU A 10 50.11 1.43 -3.00
N ALA A 11 49.38 0.63 -3.78
CA ALA A 11 48.26 1.12 -4.57
C ALA A 11 47.01 1.15 -3.70
N SER A 12 46.75 2.30 -3.06
CA SER A 12 45.47 2.59 -2.42
C SER A 12 44.42 2.82 -3.50
N LEU A 13 43.70 1.74 -3.88
CA LEU A 13 42.44 1.85 -4.60
C LEU A 13 41.42 2.52 -3.68
N LEU A 14 41.20 3.81 -3.90
CA LEU A 14 40.04 4.51 -3.39
C LEU A 14 38.83 4.02 -4.21
N ALA A 15 38.18 2.96 -3.74
CA ALA A 15 36.87 2.57 -4.26
C ALA A 15 35.89 3.68 -3.88
N LEU A 16 35.69 4.64 -4.79
CA LEU A 16 34.49 5.47 -4.79
C LEU A 16 33.32 4.52 -5.06
N SER A 17 32.81 3.88 -4.01
CA SER A 17 31.46 3.36 -4.04
C SER A 17 30.56 4.58 -4.24
N THR A 18 29.99 4.68 -5.43
CA THR A 18 28.80 5.50 -5.66
C THR A 18 27.71 4.87 -4.80
N GLY A 19 27.66 5.23 -3.53
CA GLY A 19 26.51 4.93 -2.69
C GLY A 19 25.31 5.55 -3.39
N ALA A 20 24.36 4.72 -3.83
CA ALA A 20 23.03 5.21 -4.13
C ALA A 20 22.62 6.04 -2.90
N LEU A 21 22.24 7.30 -3.13
CA LEU A 21 21.67 8.11 -2.06
C LEU A 21 20.45 7.33 -1.57
N ALA A 22 20.55 6.75 -0.37
CA ALA A 22 19.43 6.06 0.23
C ALA A 22 18.28 7.06 0.28
N GLY A 23 17.14 6.70 -0.32
CA GLY A 23 15.95 7.54 -0.26
C GLY A 23 15.54 7.77 1.20
N ASN A 24 14.79 8.85 1.44
CA ASN A 24 14.22 9.06 2.75
C ASN A 24 13.18 7.96 3.00
N SER A 25 13.29 7.26 4.13
CA SER A 25 12.28 6.30 4.58
C SER A 25 10.89 6.91 4.55
N VAL A 26 9.90 6.10 4.17
CA VAL A 26 8.50 6.47 4.07
C VAL A 26 8.02 7.10 5.38
N SER A 27 8.42 6.55 6.53
CA SER A 27 8.02 7.07 7.84
C SER A 27 8.35 8.56 8.03
N ASN A 28 9.49 9.03 7.52
CA ASN A 28 9.88 10.44 7.63
C ASN A 28 8.94 11.40 6.88
N ASN A 29 8.12 10.88 5.97
CA ASN A 29 7.18 11.63 5.16
C ASN A 29 5.73 11.58 5.70
N VAL A 30 5.46 10.79 6.75
CA VAL A 30 4.12 10.67 7.33
C VAL A 30 3.85 11.85 8.26
N PRO A 31 2.89 12.75 7.99
CA PRO A 31 2.58 13.86 8.89
C PRO A 31 1.89 13.38 10.18
N SER A 32 1.92 14.20 11.24
CA SER A 32 1.12 13.96 12.44
C SER A 32 -0.37 14.29 12.20
N GLY A 33 -1.27 13.62 12.92
CA GLY A 33 -2.72 13.83 12.82
C GLY A 33 -3.34 12.97 11.72
N ALA A 34 -4.44 13.45 11.13
CA ALA A 34 -5.10 12.77 10.01
C ALA A 34 -4.16 12.70 8.79
N VAL A 35 -4.01 11.49 8.25
CA VAL A 35 -3.15 11.17 7.12
C VAL A 35 -3.98 10.48 6.05
N LEU A 36 -3.74 10.83 4.80
CA LEU A 36 -4.27 10.15 3.63
C LEU A 36 -3.12 9.52 2.84
N PHE A 37 -3.23 8.23 2.54
CA PHE A 37 -2.31 7.48 1.69
C PHE A 37 -3.04 7.18 0.38
N SER A 38 -2.65 7.85 -0.69
CA SER A 38 -3.28 7.68 -2.01
C SER A 38 -2.63 6.52 -2.73
N ASP A 39 -3.44 5.50 -3.02
CA ASP A 39 -2.97 4.27 -3.62
C ASP A 39 -3.26 4.16 -5.13
N ASP A 40 -2.53 3.23 -5.72
CA ASP A 40 -2.79 2.67 -7.02
C ASP A 40 -2.53 1.16 -6.91
N SER A 41 -3.52 0.36 -7.27
CA SER A 41 -3.48 -1.09 -7.02
C SER A 41 -3.84 -1.91 -8.27
N ALA A 42 -3.53 -3.20 -8.20
CA ALA A 42 -3.89 -4.17 -9.21
C ALA A 42 -4.13 -5.55 -8.61
N GLU A 43 -5.23 -6.19 -9.01
CA GLU A 43 -5.70 -7.43 -8.42
C GLU A 43 -5.94 -8.50 -9.48
N ARG A 44 -5.65 -9.72 -9.06
CA ARG A 44 -6.13 -10.94 -9.71
C ARG A 44 -7.05 -11.67 -8.78
N TRP A 45 -7.99 -12.40 -9.36
CA TRP A 45 -8.64 -13.46 -8.64
C TRP A 45 -7.87 -14.78 -8.78
N ILE A 46 -8.13 -15.70 -7.88
CA ILE A 46 -7.68 -17.08 -7.94
C ILE A 46 -8.95 -17.90 -7.79
N ASP A 47 -9.43 -18.41 -8.92
CA ASP A 47 -10.54 -19.34 -8.99
C ASP A 47 -10.06 -20.70 -8.48
N VAL A 48 -10.47 -21.07 -7.27
CA VAL A 48 -10.04 -22.29 -6.59
C VAL A 48 -10.86 -23.49 -7.09
N ASN A 49 -12.07 -23.25 -7.60
CA ASN A 49 -13.01 -24.28 -7.99
C ASN A 49 -13.18 -24.44 -9.52
N ASP A 50 -12.52 -23.58 -10.31
CA ASP A 50 -12.49 -23.54 -11.78
C ASP A 50 -13.88 -23.38 -12.42
N ASN A 51 -14.76 -22.59 -11.80
CA ASN A 51 -16.12 -22.33 -12.29
C ASN A 51 -16.23 -21.08 -13.19
N GLY A 52 -15.16 -20.29 -13.31
CA GLY A 52 -15.09 -19.08 -14.13
C GLY A 52 -15.88 -17.89 -13.59
N VAL A 53 -16.24 -17.90 -12.30
CA VAL A 53 -16.90 -16.81 -11.55
C VAL A 53 -16.30 -16.70 -10.14
N LEU A 54 -16.59 -15.60 -9.43
CA LEU A 54 -15.99 -15.31 -8.13
C LEU A 54 -16.97 -15.87 -7.12
N ASP A 55 -16.57 -16.91 -6.41
CA ASP A 55 -17.41 -17.66 -5.50
C ASP A 55 -16.74 -17.85 -4.13
N ILE A 56 -17.51 -18.36 -3.17
CA ILE A 56 -17.04 -18.66 -1.82
C ILE A 56 -15.87 -19.65 -1.88
N GLY A 57 -14.76 -19.26 -1.25
CA GLY A 57 -13.50 -20.02 -1.25
C GLY A 57 -12.46 -19.52 -2.24
N ASP A 58 -12.87 -18.72 -3.24
CA ASP A 58 -11.93 -18.07 -4.16
C ASP A 58 -11.17 -16.95 -3.46
N LYS A 59 -10.08 -16.53 -4.08
CA LYS A 59 -9.17 -15.55 -3.47
C LYS A 59 -9.03 -14.32 -4.35
N LEU A 60 -8.85 -13.18 -3.72
CA LEU A 60 -8.35 -11.97 -4.38
C LEU A 60 -6.94 -11.72 -3.89
N ARG A 61 -5.98 -11.60 -4.82
CA ARG A 61 -4.58 -11.28 -4.51
C ARG A 61 -4.18 -10.08 -5.34
N GLY A 62 -3.61 -9.08 -4.71
CA GLY A 62 -3.23 -7.84 -5.38
C GLY A 62 -1.95 -7.25 -4.83
N ILE A 63 -1.45 -6.30 -5.59
CA ILE A 63 -0.35 -5.42 -5.22
C ILE A 63 -0.85 -3.98 -5.22
N LEU A 64 -0.21 -3.13 -4.43
CA LEU A 64 -0.49 -1.70 -4.43
C LEU A 64 0.78 -0.89 -4.24
N THR A 65 0.69 0.39 -4.57
CA THR A 65 1.69 1.41 -4.23
C THR A 65 0.98 2.62 -3.64
N ILE A 66 1.60 3.26 -2.65
CA ILE A 66 1.21 4.60 -2.22
C ILE A 66 2.10 5.61 -2.93
N ASN A 67 1.49 6.38 -3.83
CA ASN A 67 2.21 7.36 -4.64
C ASN A 67 2.24 8.74 -3.98
N GLN A 68 1.35 8.96 -3.01
CA GLN A 68 1.24 10.23 -2.31
C GLN A 68 0.77 10.05 -0.87
N ILE A 69 1.40 10.79 0.05
CA ILE A 69 0.98 10.91 1.44
C ILE A 69 0.60 12.37 1.70
N SER A 70 -0.59 12.61 2.22
CA SER A 70 -1.06 13.96 2.56
C SER A 70 -1.65 14.02 3.98
N GLY A 71 -1.84 15.24 4.49
CA GLY A 71 -2.37 15.50 5.83
C GLY A 71 -2.69 16.98 5.98
N GLY A 72 -2.43 17.58 7.15
CA GLY A 72 -2.66 19.01 7.38
C GLY A 72 -1.80 19.99 6.56
N GLY A 73 -0.88 19.49 5.72
CA GLY A 73 0.04 20.28 4.89
C GLY A 73 0.05 19.82 3.42
N PRO A 74 1.00 20.32 2.60
CA PRO A 74 1.14 19.90 1.21
C PRO A 74 1.37 18.39 1.10
N ALA A 75 0.81 17.79 0.05
CA ALA A 75 1.00 16.38 -0.21
C ALA A 75 2.46 16.08 -0.60
N THR A 76 2.99 14.97 -0.10
CA THR A 76 4.34 14.48 -0.36
C THR A 76 4.27 13.31 -1.32
N LEU A 77 5.02 13.39 -2.42
CA LEU A 77 5.16 12.28 -3.36
C LEU A 77 6.14 11.24 -2.82
N ILE A 78 5.83 9.97 -3.04
CA ILE A 78 6.56 8.80 -2.52
C ILE A 78 6.93 7.91 -3.72
N GLY A 79 8.09 7.25 -3.67
CA GLY A 79 8.56 6.33 -4.71
C GLY A 79 8.95 6.97 -6.04
N GLY A 80 9.05 6.14 -7.08
CA GLY A 80 9.42 6.55 -8.45
C GLY A 80 10.72 7.35 -8.53
N ASN A 81 10.70 8.48 -9.25
CA ASN A 81 11.87 9.36 -9.40
C ASN A 81 12.02 10.40 -8.27
N THR A 82 11.36 10.20 -7.13
CA THR A 82 11.49 11.10 -5.97
C THR A 82 12.74 10.76 -5.14
N GLY A 83 13.08 11.62 -4.18
CA GLY A 83 14.12 11.34 -3.18
C GLY A 83 13.61 10.53 -1.97
N ASN A 84 12.37 10.04 -2.03
CA ASN A 84 11.73 9.25 -1.00
C ASN A 84 11.66 7.79 -1.44
N ASN A 85 11.77 6.86 -0.50
CA ASN A 85 11.51 5.44 -0.76
C ASN A 85 10.07 5.24 -1.24
N GLU A 86 9.78 4.14 -1.93
CA GLU A 86 8.42 3.75 -2.27
C GLU A 86 7.77 3.01 -1.11
N LEU A 87 6.45 3.18 -0.98
CA LEU A 87 5.63 2.39 -0.06
C LEU A 87 4.74 1.48 -0.89
N THR A 88 5.12 0.23 -1.00
CA THR A 88 4.41 -0.77 -1.80
C THR A 88 3.72 -1.77 -0.89
N GLY A 89 2.79 -2.55 -1.42
CA GLY A 89 2.10 -3.56 -0.65
C GLY A 89 1.66 -4.75 -1.48
N ILE A 90 1.44 -5.85 -0.78
CA ILE A 90 0.79 -7.05 -1.29
C ILE A 90 -0.31 -7.47 -0.33
N PHE A 91 -1.40 -7.99 -0.87
CA PHE A 91 -2.52 -8.48 -0.09
C PHE A 91 -3.14 -9.73 -0.70
N GLN A 92 -3.79 -10.51 0.15
CA GLN A 92 -4.63 -11.62 -0.25
C GLN A 92 -5.78 -11.82 0.71
N THR A 93 -6.96 -12.04 0.15
CA THR A 93 -8.16 -12.38 0.90
C THR A 93 -8.85 -13.60 0.30
N VAL A 94 -9.76 -14.19 1.07
CA VAL A 94 -10.64 -15.27 0.62
C VAL A 94 -12.10 -14.81 0.71
N VAL A 95 -12.91 -15.14 -0.30
CA VAL A 95 -14.36 -14.90 -0.29
C VAL A 95 -15.00 -15.85 0.71
N THR A 96 -15.73 -15.31 1.67
CA THR A 96 -16.42 -16.10 2.72
C THR A 96 -17.93 -16.02 2.64
N ASN A 97 -18.45 -14.99 1.98
CA ASN A 97 -19.87 -14.81 1.76
C ASN A 97 -20.09 -14.06 0.45
N MET A 98 -21.21 -14.39 -0.21
CA MET A 98 -21.64 -13.78 -1.46
C MET A 98 -23.17 -13.65 -1.44
N VAL A 99 -23.69 -12.46 -1.74
CA VAL A 99 -25.14 -12.18 -1.82
C VAL A 99 -25.46 -11.52 -3.15
N ALA A 100 -26.49 -12.01 -3.86
CA ALA A 100 -26.89 -11.43 -5.13
C ALA A 100 -27.38 -9.98 -4.97
N ALA A 101 -26.79 -9.05 -5.74
CA ALA A 101 -27.11 -7.62 -5.73
C ALA A 101 -27.74 -7.15 -7.05
N GLY A 102 -28.02 -8.08 -7.97
CA GLY A 102 -28.59 -7.82 -9.28
C GLY A 102 -28.13 -8.87 -10.30
N THR A 103 -28.52 -8.71 -11.57
CA THR A 103 -28.09 -9.63 -12.63
C THR A 103 -26.57 -9.56 -12.83
N GLY A 104 -25.87 -10.65 -12.51
CA GLY A 104 -24.41 -10.76 -12.66
C GLY A 104 -23.59 -9.90 -11.69
N LYS A 105 -24.21 -9.42 -10.61
CA LYS A 105 -23.60 -8.57 -9.59
C LYS A 105 -23.84 -9.13 -8.20
N PHE A 106 -22.83 -9.02 -7.34
CA PHE A 106 -22.87 -9.56 -5.99
C PHE A 106 -22.21 -8.62 -4.98
N ASP A 107 -22.67 -8.73 -3.74
CA ASP A 107 -22.01 -8.20 -2.57
C ASP A 107 -21.16 -9.32 -1.95
N TYR A 108 -19.88 -9.04 -1.73
CA TYR A 108 -18.92 -10.03 -1.22
C TYR A 108 -18.42 -9.63 0.16
N THR A 109 -18.16 -10.63 1.00
CA THR A 109 -17.43 -10.48 2.26
C THR A 109 -16.15 -11.30 2.21
N PHE A 110 -15.05 -10.65 2.58
CA PHE A 110 -13.72 -11.23 2.52
C PHE A 110 -13.16 -11.49 3.93
N ALA A 111 -12.31 -12.50 4.03
CA ALA A 111 -11.57 -12.81 5.24
C ALA A 111 -10.08 -13.03 4.93
N ALA A 112 -9.28 -13.20 5.99
CA ALA A 112 -7.88 -13.55 5.87
C ALA A 112 -7.68 -14.95 5.30
N ASP A 113 -6.81 -15.06 4.29
CA ASP A 113 -6.32 -16.35 3.83
C ASP A 113 -5.13 -16.80 4.66
N ALA A 114 -5.27 -17.92 5.36
CA ALA A 114 -4.21 -18.49 6.19
C ALA A 114 -2.93 -18.80 5.40
N ALA A 115 -3.04 -19.13 4.11
CA ALA A 115 -1.88 -19.44 3.27
C ALA A 115 -1.01 -18.21 3.00
N PHE A 116 -1.61 -17.02 2.92
CA PHE A 116 -0.90 -15.78 2.64
C PHE A 116 0.08 -15.39 3.75
N ALA A 117 -0.39 -15.40 5.00
CA ALA A 117 0.48 -15.08 6.13
C ALA A 117 1.69 -16.03 6.22
N ALA A 118 1.49 -17.32 5.93
CA ALA A 118 2.56 -18.32 5.92
C ALA A 118 3.59 -18.07 4.80
N GLU A 119 3.15 -17.66 3.61
CA GLU A 119 4.02 -17.38 2.46
C GLU A 119 5.06 -16.29 2.76
N PHE A 120 4.65 -15.25 3.49
CA PHE A 120 5.51 -14.10 3.82
C PHE A 120 6.10 -14.16 5.24
N GLY A 121 5.89 -15.25 5.98
CA GLY A 121 6.34 -15.36 7.38
C GLY A 121 5.69 -14.33 8.32
N LEU A 122 4.47 -13.90 7.99
CA LEU A 122 3.69 -12.92 8.75
C LEU A 122 2.83 -13.62 9.81
N ALA A 123 2.34 -12.84 10.78
CA ALA A 123 1.46 -13.38 11.82
C ALA A 123 0.09 -13.82 11.25
N ALA A 124 -0.51 -14.83 11.88
CA ALA A 124 -1.81 -15.36 11.46
C ALA A 124 -2.91 -14.26 11.47
N GLY A 125 -3.81 -14.30 10.49
CA GLY A 125 -4.88 -13.30 10.33
C GLY A 125 -4.46 -12.05 9.56
N THR A 126 -3.21 -11.97 9.11
CA THR A 126 -2.75 -10.93 8.18
C THR A 126 -3.42 -11.09 6.81
N VAL A 127 -3.97 -10.00 6.29
CA VAL A 127 -4.53 -9.89 4.93
C VAL A 127 -3.63 -9.13 3.97
N GLY A 128 -2.73 -8.29 4.47
CA GLY A 128 -1.84 -7.50 3.63
C GLY A 128 -0.62 -6.99 4.39
N ALA A 129 0.42 -6.64 3.65
CA ALA A 129 1.67 -6.11 4.18
C ALA A 129 2.19 -5.01 3.26
N PHE A 130 2.70 -3.95 3.88
CA PHE A 130 3.34 -2.82 3.21
C PHE A 130 4.84 -2.82 3.46
N PHE A 131 5.61 -2.39 2.46
CA PHE A 131 7.06 -2.42 2.43
C PHE A 131 7.61 -1.03 2.09
N ASP A 132 8.61 -0.59 2.85
CA ASP A 132 9.41 0.61 2.58
C ASP A 132 10.61 0.17 1.74
N ASP A 133 10.62 0.53 0.45
CA ASP A 133 11.63 0.11 -0.51
C ASP A 133 12.43 1.29 -1.07
N SER A 134 13.74 1.26 -0.88
CA SER A 134 14.67 2.27 -1.41
C SER A 134 15.04 2.07 -2.88
N ALA A 135 14.69 0.92 -3.48
CA ALA A 135 14.98 0.61 -4.87
C ALA A 135 14.11 1.41 -5.85
N ASN A 136 12.93 1.87 -5.41
CA ASN A 136 11.98 2.63 -6.21
C ASN A 136 11.69 1.97 -7.56
N ASN A 137 11.41 0.67 -7.54
CA ASN A 137 11.30 -0.18 -8.72
C ASN A 137 9.93 -0.87 -8.86
N PHE A 138 8.94 -0.44 -8.08
CA PHE A 138 7.58 -0.92 -8.20
C PHE A 138 7.06 -0.83 -9.64
N ALA A 139 6.36 -1.88 -10.06
CA ALA A 139 5.79 -1.96 -11.39
C ALA A 139 4.40 -2.60 -11.31
N ARG A 140 3.35 -1.76 -11.33
CA ARG A 140 1.96 -2.21 -11.57
C ARG A 140 1.75 -2.63 -13.03
N GLU A 141 2.44 -1.96 -13.93
CA GLU A 141 2.47 -2.19 -15.37
C GLU A 141 3.91 -2.41 -15.83
N GLY A 142 4.11 -3.13 -16.93
CA GLY A 142 5.41 -3.44 -17.51
C GLY A 142 6.05 -4.73 -17.00
N CYS A 143 5.54 -5.33 -15.92
CA CYS A 143 5.96 -6.63 -15.41
C CYS A 143 5.24 -7.76 -16.17
N GLY A 144 5.99 -8.77 -16.63
CA GLY A 144 5.45 -9.81 -17.54
C GLY A 144 4.64 -10.93 -16.87
N THR A 145 4.73 -11.07 -15.54
CA THR A 145 4.03 -12.12 -14.77
C THR A 145 3.64 -11.59 -13.40
N TYR A 146 2.61 -12.17 -12.77
CA TYR A 146 2.21 -11.78 -11.41
C TYR A 146 3.38 -11.86 -10.43
N GLY A 147 4.16 -12.95 -10.47
CA GLY A 147 5.32 -13.11 -9.58
C GLY A 147 6.41 -12.05 -9.78
N ALA A 148 6.59 -11.55 -11.02
CA ALA A 148 7.53 -10.45 -11.27
C ALA A 148 7.02 -9.11 -10.71
N CYS A 149 5.72 -8.84 -10.80
CA CYS A 149 5.12 -7.64 -10.20
C CYS A 149 5.11 -7.71 -8.67
N GLU A 150 4.73 -8.86 -8.11
CA GLU A 150 4.72 -9.10 -6.66
C GLU A 150 6.13 -8.97 -6.07
N ALA A 151 7.16 -9.42 -6.78
CA ALA A 151 8.54 -9.28 -6.32
C ALA A 151 9.01 -7.82 -6.19
N THR A 152 8.54 -6.90 -7.05
CA THR A 152 8.84 -5.47 -6.90
C THR A 152 7.98 -4.82 -5.81
N ALA A 153 6.79 -5.35 -5.53
CA ALA A 153 5.95 -4.89 -4.44
C ALA A 153 6.42 -5.36 -3.04
N THR A 154 7.30 -6.37 -2.95
CA THR A 154 7.76 -6.94 -1.68
C THR A 154 9.29 -6.87 -1.49
N GLY A 155 9.98 -6.06 -2.29
CA GLY A 155 11.45 -5.95 -2.27
C GLY A 155 12.02 -5.20 -1.05
N GLY A 156 11.20 -4.37 -0.42
CA GLY A 156 11.58 -3.50 0.69
C GLY A 156 11.54 -4.13 2.08
N ALA A 157 11.79 -3.30 3.09
CA ALA A 157 11.65 -3.69 4.49
C ALA A 157 10.18 -3.61 4.92
N LEU A 158 9.69 -4.61 5.68
CA LEU A 158 8.32 -4.60 6.20
C LEU A 158 8.05 -3.34 7.04
N TRP A 159 7.18 -2.47 6.53
CA TRP A 159 6.76 -1.23 7.18
C TRP A 159 5.56 -1.46 8.11
N ALA A 160 4.57 -2.22 7.64
CA ALA A 160 3.42 -2.63 8.44
C ALA A 160 2.75 -3.88 7.86
N SER A 161 2.02 -4.61 8.69
CA SER A 161 1.08 -5.63 8.23
C SER A 161 -0.28 -5.43 8.88
N PHE A 162 -1.32 -5.88 8.18
CA PHE A 162 -2.70 -5.55 8.47
C PHE A 162 -3.57 -6.79 8.53
N GLY A 163 -4.58 -6.76 9.40
CA GLY A 163 -5.57 -7.81 9.58
C GLY A 163 -6.97 -7.23 9.71
N LEU A 164 -7.97 -8.11 9.67
CA LEU A 164 -9.39 -7.74 9.73
C LEU A 164 -10.02 -7.94 11.12
N SER A 165 -9.23 -8.25 12.15
CA SER A 165 -9.75 -8.37 13.52
C SER A 165 -10.33 -7.03 13.97
N GLY A 166 -11.64 -6.98 14.23
CA GLY A 166 -12.36 -5.73 14.54
C GLY A 166 -12.51 -4.76 13.35
N GLY A 167 -12.24 -5.23 12.13
CA GLY A 167 -12.39 -4.50 10.88
C GLY A 167 -13.29 -5.25 9.89
N PHE A 168 -13.18 -4.91 8.62
CA PHE A 168 -13.98 -5.52 7.55
C PHE A 168 -13.28 -5.40 6.20
N TRP A 169 -13.66 -6.25 5.26
CA TRP A 169 -13.38 -6.05 3.84
C TRP A 169 -14.58 -6.58 3.08
N THR A 170 -15.26 -5.68 2.38
CA THR A 170 -16.51 -5.97 1.66
C THR A 170 -16.47 -5.32 0.29
N ALA A 171 -17.15 -5.94 -0.67
CA ALA A 171 -17.45 -5.34 -1.96
C ALA A 171 -18.96 -5.27 -2.16
N ALA A 172 -19.43 -4.25 -2.86
CA ALA A 172 -20.84 -4.01 -3.17
C ALA A 172 -21.06 -3.89 -4.68
N GLY A 173 -22.07 -4.60 -5.19
CA GLY A 173 -22.44 -4.58 -6.61
C GLY A 173 -21.29 -4.96 -7.54
N ALA A 174 -20.39 -5.82 -7.09
CA ALA A 174 -19.20 -6.24 -7.82
C ALA A 174 -19.53 -7.29 -8.89
N ALA A 175 -18.79 -7.28 -10.00
CA ALA A 175 -19.00 -8.23 -11.10
C ALA A 175 -18.77 -9.68 -10.64
N ALA A 176 -19.62 -10.60 -11.10
CA ALA A 176 -19.46 -12.03 -10.87
C ALA A 176 -18.19 -12.61 -11.53
N ASN A 177 -17.73 -12.00 -12.62
CA ASN A 177 -16.55 -12.41 -13.36
C ASN A 177 -15.58 -11.21 -13.48
N PRO A 178 -14.60 -11.07 -12.56
CA PRO A 178 -13.44 -10.17 -12.65
C PRO A 178 -12.64 -10.29 -13.95
N GLY A 179 -12.64 -11.43 -14.63
CA GLY A 179 -12.04 -11.58 -15.96
C GLY A 179 -12.62 -10.60 -16.99
N LEU A 180 -13.82 -10.07 -16.76
CA LEU A 180 -14.37 -8.96 -17.55
C LEU A 180 -13.51 -7.70 -17.48
N GLY A 181 -12.79 -7.46 -16.38
CA GLY A 181 -11.92 -6.31 -16.21
C GLY A 181 -10.74 -6.27 -17.18
N ALA A 182 -10.29 -7.45 -17.64
CA ALA A 182 -9.25 -7.53 -18.67
C ALA A 182 -9.75 -7.09 -20.06
N VAL A 183 -11.03 -7.34 -20.38
CA VAL A 183 -11.58 -7.09 -21.73
C VAL A 183 -12.36 -5.79 -21.86
N LEU A 184 -12.72 -5.16 -20.74
CA LEU A 184 -13.43 -3.88 -20.72
C LEU A 184 -12.46 -2.69 -20.78
N PRO A 185 -12.92 -1.50 -21.21
CA PRO A 185 -12.05 -0.32 -21.26
C PRO A 185 -11.47 -0.01 -19.88
N LEU A 186 -10.20 0.42 -19.83
CA LEU A 186 -9.54 0.87 -18.60
C LEU A 186 -10.42 1.87 -17.83
N GLY A 187 -10.59 1.64 -16.53
CA GLY A 187 -11.39 2.51 -15.67
C GLY A 187 -12.90 2.23 -15.72
N THR A 188 -13.37 1.23 -16.48
CA THR A 188 -14.78 0.83 -16.46
C THR A 188 -15.17 0.35 -15.05
N PRO A 189 -16.19 0.93 -14.39
CA PRO A 189 -16.58 0.52 -13.05
C PRO A 189 -17.18 -0.89 -13.03
N LEU A 190 -16.67 -1.74 -12.13
CA LEU A 190 -17.11 -3.11 -11.93
C LEU A 190 -17.78 -3.34 -10.59
N GLY A 191 -17.67 -2.39 -9.66
CA GLY A 191 -18.29 -2.41 -8.35
C GLY A 191 -17.65 -1.36 -7.44
N THR A 192 -17.98 -1.42 -6.17
CA THR A 192 -17.31 -0.64 -5.12
C THR A 192 -16.86 -1.57 -4.01
N PHE A 193 -15.96 -1.10 -3.16
CA PHE A 193 -15.53 -1.85 -1.99
C PHE A 193 -15.14 -0.92 -0.85
N GLY A 194 -15.11 -1.51 0.34
CA GLY A 194 -14.68 -0.86 1.56
C GLY A 194 -13.80 -1.78 2.38
N ILE A 195 -12.79 -1.18 3.01
CA ILE A 195 -11.80 -1.89 3.80
C ILE A 195 -11.58 -1.12 5.11
N GLY A 196 -11.74 -1.81 6.23
CA GLY A 196 -11.30 -1.37 7.54
C GLY A 196 -10.28 -2.36 8.10
N MET A 197 -9.04 -1.92 8.30
CA MET A 197 -7.92 -2.76 8.72
C MET A 197 -7.28 -2.27 10.00
N ASN A 198 -6.77 -3.23 10.78
CA ASN A 198 -6.00 -2.97 11.98
C ASN A 198 -4.58 -3.49 11.83
N PHE A 199 -3.61 -2.83 12.46
CA PHE A 199 -2.23 -3.31 12.48
C PHE A 199 -2.15 -4.68 13.14
N VAL A 200 -1.44 -5.59 12.49
CA VAL A 200 -0.95 -6.85 13.07
C VAL A 200 0.50 -6.67 13.51
N VAL A 201 1.32 -6.06 12.66
CA VAL A 201 2.66 -5.58 13.00
C VAL A 201 2.78 -4.12 12.56
N ASN A 202 3.28 -3.28 13.45
CA ASN A 202 3.48 -1.85 13.20
C ASN A 202 4.98 -1.51 13.35
N ASN A 203 5.70 -1.44 12.23
CA ASN A 203 7.09 -0.99 12.17
C ASN A 203 7.20 0.47 11.68
N THR A 204 6.08 1.20 11.63
CA THR A 204 6.04 2.57 11.11
C THR A 204 6.85 3.56 11.96
N GLY A 205 7.20 3.17 13.19
CA GLY A 205 7.83 4.05 14.19
C GLY A 205 6.84 4.96 14.92
N TYR A 206 5.54 4.85 14.62
CA TYR A 206 4.51 5.73 15.16
C TYR A 206 3.42 4.99 15.92
N GLN A 207 2.76 5.73 16.81
CA GLN A 207 1.48 5.36 17.42
C GLN A 207 0.35 5.93 16.56
N TRP A 208 -0.75 5.18 16.46
CA TRP A 208 -1.89 5.51 15.63
C TRP A 208 -3.17 5.50 16.47
N ASN A 209 -4.01 6.50 16.26
CA ASN A 209 -5.38 6.51 16.76
C ASN A 209 -6.27 5.78 15.76
N LYS A 210 -7.33 5.14 16.27
CA LYS A 210 -8.38 4.59 15.42
C LYS A 210 -9.10 5.72 14.66
N VAL A 211 -9.53 5.40 13.45
CA VAL A 211 -10.42 6.21 12.61
C VAL A 211 -11.76 5.51 12.45
N ASN A 212 -12.83 6.29 12.30
CA ASN A 212 -14.14 5.73 11.98
C ASN A 212 -14.14 5.30 10.51
N CYS A 213 -14.54 4.06 10.25
CA CYS A 213 -14.65 3.51 8.91
C CYS A 213 -16.04 2.92 8.71
N PHE A 214 -16.73 3.35 7.67
CA PHE A 214 -18.09 2.91 7.40
C PHE A 214 -18.08 1.78 6.37
N ASP A 215 -18.72 0.67 6.68
CA ASP A 215 -18.97 -0.40 5.72
C ASP A 215 -20.27 -0.10 4.97
N THR A 216 -20.17 0.23 3.69
CA THR A 216 -21.32 0.58 2.84
C THR A 216 -22.17 -0.63 2.46
N THR A 217 -21.66 -1.85 2.62
CA THR A 217 -22.40 -3.08 2.36
C THR A 217 -23.26 -3.45 3.57
N THR A 218 -22.71 -3.36 4.79
CA THR A 218 -23.42 -3.75 6.02
C THR A 218 -24.01 -2.57 6.80
N PHE A 219 -23.79 -1.34 6.34
CA PHE A 219 -24.20 -0.08 6.99
C PHE A 219 -23.72 0.03 8.45
N THR A 220 -22.53 -0.51 8.73
CA THR A 220 -21.95 -0.56 10.08
C THR A 220 -20.72 0.33 10.19
N MET A 221 -20.58 1.04 11.32
CA MET A 221 -19.40 1.84 11.61
C MET A 221 -18.40 1.04 12.46
N TYR A 222 -17.16 0.98 11.99
CA TYR A 222 -16.03 0.35 12.66
C TYR A 222 -15.01 1.38 13.12
N GLN A 223 -14.24 1.05 14.15
CA GLN A 223 -13.06 1.82 14.54
C GLN A 223 -11.80 1.01 14.24
N VAL A 224 -11.03 1.48 13.25
CA VAL A 224 -9.91 0.75 12.66
C VAL A 224 -8.67 1.63 12.56
N ASP A 225 -7.48 1.07 12.34
CA ASP A 225 -6.26 1.87 12.16
C ASP A 225 -6.21 2.52 10.77
N PHE A 226 -6.64 1.77 9.75
CA PHE A 226 -6.66 2.17 8.35
C PHE A 226 -8.06 1.95 7.77
N CYS A 227 -8.59 2.97 7.09
CA CYS A 227 -9.88 2.91 6.41
C CYS A 227 -9.71 3.28 4.94
N GLY A 228 -10.22 2.46 4.03
CA GLY A 228 -10.22 2.73 2.59
C GLY A 228 -11.58 2.42 1.98
N GLN A 229 -11.95 3.17 0.96
CA GLN A 229 -13.12 2.91 0.12
C GLN A 229 -12.79 3.30 -1.32
N GLY A 230 -13.25 2.52 -2.28
CA GLY A 230 -12.92 2.74 -3.68
C GLY A 230 -13.85 2.04 -4.66
N GLY A 231 -13.55 2.25 -5.94
CA GLY A 231 -14.19 1.57 -7.05
C GLY A 231 -13.32 0.42 -7.53
N ILE A 232 -13.95 -0.71 -7.87
CA ILE A 232 -13.30 -1.78 -8.60
C ILE A 232 -13.35 -1.41 -10.07
N LEU A 233 -12.21 -1.34 -10.75
CA LEU A 233 -12.10 -0.86 -12.12
C LEU A 233 -11.53 -1.95 -13.04
N ALA A 234 -11.97 -1.93 -14.28
CA ALA A 234 -11.35 -2.73 -15.33
C ALA A 234 -9.90 -2.26 -15.58
N SER A 235 -8.96 -3.21 -15.64
CA SER A 235 -7.57 -2.91 -15.97
C SER A 235 -7.36 -2.61 -17.45
N GLY A 236 -8.26 -3.07 -18.33
CA GLY A 236 -8.06 -2.95 -19.78
C GLY A 236 -6.83 -3.74 -20.28
N ARG A 237 -6.49 -4.82 -19.59
CA ARG A 237 -5.33 -5.67 -19.90
C ARG A 237 -5.35 -6.15 -21.35
N ASN A 238 -4.18 -6.08 -21.99
CA ASN A 238 -3.99 -6.68 -23.31
C ASN A 238 -3.85 -8.21 -23.20
N ALA A 239 -4.95 -8.95 -23.12
CA ALA A 239 -4.89 -10.41 -23.17
C ALA A 239 -4.57 -10.88 -24.60
N ASP A 240 -3.42 -11.54 -24.77
CA ASP A 240 -3.08 -12.43 -25.88
C ASP A 240 -3.29 -11.92 -27.31
N ASN A 241 -2.52 -10.91 -27.75
CA ASN A 241 -2.56 -10.41 -29.14
C ASN A 241 -3.97 -10.02 -29.62
N ASN A 242 -4.93 -9.82 -28.72
CA ASN A 242 -6.21 -9.26 -29.07
C ASN A 242 -5.97 -7.75 -29.13
N PRO A 243 -5.82 -7.12 -30.32
CA PRO A 243 -5.82 -5.67 -30.35
C PRO A 243 -7.13 -5.27 -29.70
N GLY A 244 -7.07 -4.68 -28.50
CA GLY A 244 -8.26 -4.34 -27.73
C GLY A 244 -9.30 -3.70 -28.66
N LEU A 245 -10.59 -3.88 -28.35
CA LEU A 245 -11.67 -3.39 -29.22
C LEU A 245 -11.31 -1.99 -29.75
N PRO A 246 -11.47 -1.72 -31.07
CA PRO A 246 -10.95 -0.50 -31.69
C PRO A 246 -11.20 0.75 -30.83
N GLY A 247 -10.11 1.38 -30.36
CA GLY A 247 -10.16 2.55 -29.47
C GLY A 247 -9.89 2.27 -27.98
N MET A 248 -9.60 1.02 -27.58
CA MET A 248 -9.19 0.69 -26.21
C MET A 248 -7.70 1.00 -25.98
N GLN A 249 -7.41 1.71 -24.89
CA GLN A 249 -6.05 1.84 -24.37
C GLN A 249 -5.72 0.58 -23.57
N SER A 250 -4.84 -0.27 -24.10
CA SER A 250 -4.45 -1.51 -23.44
C SER A 250 -3.37 -1.28 -22.41
N THR A 251 -3.51 -1.84 -21.21
CA THR A 251 -2.46 -1.82 -20.18
C THR A 251 -1.57 -3.06 -20.30
N ASN A 252 -0.27 -2.87 -20.07
CA ASN A 252 0.70 -3.97 -20.07
C ASN A 252 0.84 -4.52 -18.66
N THR A 253 -0.14 -5.29 -18.20
CA THR A 253 -0.18 -5.84 -16.85
C THR A 253 -0.74 -7.25 -16.87
N PRO A 254 -0.35 -8.16 -15.95
CA PRO A 254 -1.02 -9.45 -15.83
C PRO A 254 -2.36 -9.33 -15.07
N TYR A 255 -2.66 -8.23 -14.38
CA TYR A 255 -3.85 -8.12 -13.53
C TYR A 255 -5.14 -7.82 -14.32
N GLU A 256 -6.26 -8.38 -13.86
CA GLU A 256 -7.58 -8.19 -14.48
C GLU A 256 -8.31 -6.95 -13.94
N LEU A 257 -8.02 -6.58 -12.69
CA LEU A 257 -8.64 -5.48 -11.99
C LEU A 257 -7.60 -4.46 -11.57
N PHE A 258 -8.02 -3.21 -11.53
CA PHE A 258 -7.34 -2.14 -10.82
C PHE A 258 -8.32 -1.53 -9.82
N ASP A 259 -7.78 -0.92 -8.77
CA ASP A 259 -8.52 0.05 -8.00
C ASP A 259 -7.67 1.29 -7.68
N ASN A 260 -8.35 2.25 -7.08
CA ASN A 260 -7.77 3.47 -6.55
C ASN A 260 -8.54 3.80 -5.27
N VAL A 261 -7.82 3.70 -4.17
CA VAL A 261 -8.28 3.91 -2.81
C VAL A 261 -7.35 4.90 -2.14
N ASP A 262 -7.96 5.85 -1.46
CA ASP A 262 -7.25 6.65 -0.49
C ASP A 262 -7.47 6.05 0.92
N PHE A 263 -6.41 5.55 1.54
CA PHE A 263 -6.47 5.09 2.92
C PHE A 263 -6.34 6.26 3.89
N THR A 264 -7.29 6.38 4.81
CA THR A 264 -7.24 7.32 5.92
C THR A 264 -6.71 6.63 7.17
N ALA A 265 -5.79 7.29 7.87
CA ALA A 265 -5.28 6.90 9.18
C ALA A 265 -5.06 8.16 10.05
N ASN A 266 -4.75 7.98 11.34
CA ASN A 266 -4.52 9.11 12.25
C ASN A 266 -3.29 8.90 13.14
N ARG A 267 -2.15 9.51 12.76
CA ARG A 267 -0.90 9.42 13.54
C ARG A 267 -1.01 10.25 14.82
N VAL A 268 -0.68 9.65 15.95
CA VAL A 268 -0.58 10.36 17.24
C VAL A 268 0.58 11.36 17.16
N PRO A 269 0.35 12.66 17.43
CA PRO A 269 1.43 13.64 17.50
C PRO A 269 2.48 13.27 18.55
N GLU A 270 3.77 13.44 18.22
CA GLU A 270 4.84 13.09 19.16
C GLU A 270 4.82 14.00 20.40
N PRO A 271 4.92 13.46 21.63
CA PRO A 271 4.85 14.25 22.86
C PRO A 271 5.95 15.32 22.96
N THR A 272 7.12 15.06 22.38
CA THR A 272 8.28 15.96 22.42
C THR A 272 8.02 17.27 21.68
N SER A 273 7.23 17.28 20.61
CA SER A 273 6.85 18.49 19.89
C SER A 273 6.00 19.43 20.77
N LEU A 274 5.13 18.84 21.61
CA LEU A 274 4.30 19.57 22.57
C LEU A 274 5.15 20.11 23.73
N VAL A 275 6.07 19.29 24.25
CA VAL A 275 6.98 19.70 25.34
C VAL A 275 7.93 20.80 24.86
N LEU A 276 8.52 20.68 23.67
CA LEU A 276 9.46 21.68 23.15
C LEU A 276 8.75 23.00 22.85
N THR A 277 7.55 22.97 22.28
CA THR A 277 6.71 24.17 22.11
C THR A 277 6.36 24.78 23.46
N GLY A 278 5.98 23.96 24.44
CA GLY A 278 5.71 24.41 25.80
C GLY A 278 6.93 25.07 26.46
N MET A 279 8.12 24.47 26.32
CA MET A 279 9.37 25.03 26.84
C MET A 279 9.78 26.31 26.12
N ALA A 280 9.59 26.40 24.81
CA ALA A 280 9.84 27.61 24.03
C ALA A 280 8.94 28.77 24.48
N LEU A 281 7.64 28.50 24.70
CA LEU A 281 6.67 29.49 25.20
C LEU A 281 7.01 29.93 26.63
N LEU A 282 7.42 29.01 27.51
CA LEU A 282 7.89 29.35 28.85
C LEU A 282 9.16 30.22 28.81
N GLY A 283 10.09 29.92 27.91
CA GLY A 283 11.30 30.71 27.67
C GLY A 283 10.98 32.13 27.19
N LEU A 284 10.08 32.29 26.22
CA LEU A 284 9.60 33.58 25.73
C LEU A 284 8.87 34.38 26.82
N GLY A 285 8.02 33.72 27.61
CA GLY A 285 7.33 34.35 28.74
C GLY A 285 8.29 34.85 29.82
N ALA A 286 9.33 34.07 30.14
CA ALA A 286 10.37 34.47 31.08
C ALA A 286 11.21 35.65 30.55
N ALA A 287 11.56 35.65 29.26
CA ALA A 287 12.31 36.72 28.60
C ALA A 287 11.50 38.03 28.56
N ALA A 288 10.21 37.97 28.20
CA ALA A 288 9.31 39.13 28.16
C ALA A 288 9.08 39.77 29.55
N ARG A 289 9.12 38.96 30.62
CA ARG A 289 9.01 39.48 31.99
C ARG A 289 10.27 40.23 32.44
N ARG A 290 11.41 39.90 31.84
CA ARG A 290 12.70 40.54 32.12
C ARG A 290 12.83 41.89 31.42
N SER A 291 12.29 42.03 30.20
CA SER A 291 12.35 43.29 29.44
C SER A 291 11.44 44.40 29.98
N LYS A 292 10.37 44.09 30.73
CA LYS A 292 9.50 45.09 31.38
C LYS A 292 10.03 45.63 32.71
N LYS A 293 11.17 45.15 33.20
CA LYS A 293 11.80 45.60 34.45
C LYS A 293 13.00 46.54 34.23
N GLN A 294 13.21 46.98 33.00
CA GLN A 294 14.08 48.11 32.64
C GLN A 294 13.20 49.28 32.19
#